data_AF-A0A3B0VJJ3-F1
#
_entry.id   AF-A0A3B0VJJ3-F1
#
_cell.length_a   1.000
_cell.length_b   1.000
_cell.length_c   1.000
_cell.angle_alpha   90.00
_cell.angle_beta   90.00
_cell.angle_gamma   90.00
#
_symmetry.space_group_name_H-M   'P 1'
#
loop_
_entity.id
_entity.type
_entity.pdbx_description
1 polymer ?
#
loop_
_entity_poly.entity_id
_entity_poly.type
_entity_poly.pdbx_seq_one_letter_code
_entity_poly.pdbx_strand_id
1 'polypeptide(L)'
;STSLARRLLRHASRSGMHPSHPIQAVLLRYFNVNGLGLSSIQPPVAKKLHWHIDFLLDEVAVDLTAVFIMRSQLPLEMPLARWLLALPTTSILTTGLGSTDDPGGTHLLRVMADLNFWHIFPDQLSQFFQESIS
;
A
#
# COMPACT_ATOMS: atom_id res chain seq x y z
N SER A 1 19.06 -1.37 5.22
CA SER A 1 17.95 -1.39 4.24
C SER A 1 16.91 -2.42 4.65
N THR A 2 15.63 -2.06 4.76
CA THR A 2 14.53 -3.01 5.04
C THR A 2 13.89 -3.46 3.73
N SER A 3 13.71 -4.76 3.52
CA SER A 3 13.01 -5.32 2.35
C SER A 3 11.56 -4.85 2.28
N LEU A 4 10.97 -4.78 1.08
CA LEU A 4 9.54 -4.45 0.89
C LEU A 4 8.61 -5.30 1.78
N ALA A 5 8.83 -6.61 1.85
CA ALA A 5 8.03 -7.51 2.67
C ALA A 5 8.04 -7.11 4.17
N ARG A 6 9.21 -6.78 4.73
CA ARG A 6 9.32 -6.26 6.11
C ARG A 6 8.61 -4.92 6.30
N ARG A 7 8.64 -4.04 5.29
CA ARG A 7 7.90 -2.76 5.33
C ARG A 7 6.39 -3.01 5.33
N LEU A 8 5.90 -3.89 4.47
CA LEU A 8 4.48 -4.25 4.38
C LEU A 8 3.97 -4.92 5.66
N LEU A 9 4.75 -5.84 6.27
CA LEU A 9 4.38 -6.40 7.57
C LEU A 9 4.34 -5.36 8.68
N ARG A 10 5.25 -4.37 8.67
CA ARG A 10 5.19 -3.24 9.60
C ARG A 10 3.93 -2.40 9.38
N HIS A 11 3.57 -2.09 8.14
CA HIS A 11 2.34 -1.35 7.83
C HIS A 11 1.08 -2.10 8.25
N ALA A 12 1.07 -3.43 8.10
CA ALA A 12 -0.03 -4.28 8.56
C ALA A 12 -0.02 -4.53 10.09
N SER A 13 0.96 -3.99 10.83
CA SER A 13 0.97 -4.03 12.29
C SER A 13 0.35 -2.74 12.87
N ARG A 14 -0.08 -2.79 14.13
CA ARG A 14 -0.38 -1.59 14.94
C ARG A 14 0.57 -1.49 16.14
N SER A 15 0.74 -0.30 16.70
CA SER A 15 1.58 -0.07 17.87
C SER A 15 0.84 -0.38 19.18
N GLY A 16 1.59 -0.46 20.29
CA GLY A 16 1.04 -0.73 21.61
C GLY A 16 0.38 -2.11 21.71
N MET A 17 -0.81 -2.15 22.33
CA MET A 17 -1.60 -3.37 22.53
C MET A 17 -2.70 -3.56 21.47
N HIS A 18 -2.72 -2.73 20.42
CA HIS A 18 -3.74 -2.83 19.39
C HIS A 18 -3.53 -4.09 18.53
N PRO A 19 -4.61 -4.79 18.16
CA PRO A 19 -4.50 -5.92 17.24
C PRO A 19 -3.97 -5.44 15.89
N SER A 20 -3.13 -6.26 15.28
CA SER A 20 -2.65 -6.01 13.91
C SER A 20 -3.80 -6.05 12.91
N HIS A 21 -3.58 -5.48 11.72
CA HIS A 21 -4.55 -5.56 10.63
C HIS A 21 -4.78 -7.03 10.24
N PRO A 22 -6.03 -7.46 9.96
CA PRO A 22 -6.31 -8.84 9.58
C PRO A 22 -5.46 -9.36 8.40
N ILE A 23 -5.11 -8.48 7.46
CA ILE A 23 -4.28 -8.82 6.31
C ILE A 23 -2.84 -9.20 6.69
N GLN A 24 -2.34 -8.88 7.88
CA GLN A 24 -0.97 -9.17 8.29
C GLN A 24 -0.66 -10.67 8.23
N ALA A 25 -1.58 -11.53 8.69
CA ALA A 25 -1.41 -12.98 8.64
C ALA A 25 -1.38 -13.49 7.19
N VAL A 26 -2.19 -12.89 6.31
CA VAL A 26 -2.21 -13.20 4.88
C VAL A 26 -0.88 -12.84 4.22
N LEU A 27 -0.38 -11.62 4.49
CA LEU A 27 0.92 -11.15 3.98
C LEU A 27 2.06 -12.02 4.49
N LEU A 28 2.07 -12.37 5.78
CA LEU A 28 3.09 -13.23 6.39
C LEU A 28 3.16 -14.59 5.70
N ARG A 29 2.00 -15.23 5.48
CA ARG A 29 1.91 -16.49 4.74
C ARG A 29 2.37 -16.33 3.29
N TYR A 30 1.87 -15.31 2.59
CA TYR A 30 2.20 -15.04 1.20
C TYR A 30 3.70 -14.85 1.00
N PHE A 31 4.35 -14.04 1.85
CA PHE A 31 5.78 -13.79 1.77
C PHE A 31 6.63 -15.02 2.05
N ASN A 32 6.26 -15.82 3.06
CA ASN A 32 6.97 -17.06 3.35
C ASN A 32 6.85 -18.10 2.22
N VAL A 33 5.65 -18.29 1.66
CA VAL A 33 5.42 -19.24 0.55
C VAL A 33 6.18 -18.84 -0.72
N ASN A 34 6.27 -17.55 -1.01
CA ASN A 34 6.90 -17.05 -2.25
C ASN A 34 8.38 -16.65 -2.07
N GLY A 35 8.98 -16.91 -0.91
CA GLY A 35 10.37 -16.54 -0.62
C GLY A 35 10.64 -15.02 -0.66
N LEU A 36 9.61 -14.20 -0.42
CA LEU A 36 9.71 -12.74 -0.43
C LEU A 36 10.18 -12.24 0.94
N GLY A 37 11.48 -12.32 1.18
CA GLY A 37 12.12 -11.90 2.43
C GLY A 37 13.47 -12.57 2.63
N LEU A 38 14.38 -11.92 3.37
CA LEU A 38 15.63 -12.58 3.80
C LEU A 38 15.32 -13.42 5.04
N SER A 39 15.46 -14.75 4.91
CA SER A 39 15.11 -15.78 5.92
C SER A 39 13.68 -15.65 6.48
N SER A 40 13.25 -16.57 7.36
CA SER A 40 11.88 -16.64 7.90
C SER A 40 11.38 -15.25 8.33
N ILE A 41 10.52 -14.65 7.51
CA ILE A 41 10.08 -13.29 7.76
C ILE A 41 9.07 -13.30 8.90
N GLN A 42 9.21 -12.36 9.82
CA GLN A 42 8.34 -12.20 10.99
C GLN A 42 7.83 -10.76 11.06
N PRO A 43 6.62 -10.52 11.60
CA PRO A 43 6.17 -9.18 11.95
C PRO A 43 7.14 -8.51 12.94
N PRO A 44 7.18 -7.17 12.98
CA PRO A 44 7.99 -6.47 13.98
C PRO A 44 7.46 -6.75 15.40
N VAL A 45 8.37 -6.95 16.36
CA VAL A 45 8.03 -7.10 17.79
C VAL A 45 7.32 -5.86 18.32
N ALA A 46 7.73 -4.69 17.85
CA ALA A 46 7.07 -3.42 18.14
C ALA A 46 7.08 -2.54 16.88
N LYS A 47 5.92 -1.99 16.51
CA LYS A 47 5.82 -1.02 15.42
C LYS A 47 6.32 0.34 15.89
N LYS A 48 7.29 0.89 15.15
CA LYS A 48 7.67 2.30 15.25
C LYS A 48 7.00 3.08 14.12
N LEU A 49 6.37 4.20 14.45
CA LEU A 49 5.69 5.08 13.49
C LEU A 49 6.73 6.00 12.86
N HIS A 50 7.12 5.72 11.62
CA HIS A 50 8.18 6.46 10.93
C HIS A 50 7.63 7.23 9.73
N TRP A 51 6.66 6.68 9.02
CA TRP A 51 6.10 7.26 7.79
C TRP A 51 4.71 7.82 8.06
N HIS A 52 4.27 8.85 7.32
CA HIS A 52 2.92 9.40 7.48
C HIS A 52 1.82 8.32 7.42
N ILE A 53 1.98 7.34 6.53
CA ILE A 53 1.05 6.21 6.43
C ILE A 53 1.07 5.29 7.67
N ASP A 54 2.18 5.21 8.41
CA ASP A 54 2.25 4.39 9.63
C ASP A 54 1.29 4.91 10.70
N PHE A 55 1.16 6.24 10.83
CA PHE A 55 0.23 6.90 11.77
C PHE A 55 -1.22 6.63 11.38
N LEU A 56 -1.57 6.80 10.10
CA LEU A 56 -2.92 6.50 9.62
C LEU A 56 -3.29 5.03 9.85
N LEU A 57 -2.37 4.11 9.54
CA LEU A 57 -2.56 2.67 9.74
C LEU A 57 -2.45 2.24 11.21
N ASP A 58 -2.11 3.15 12.14
CA ASP A 58 -2.12 2.83 13.56
C ASP A 58 -3.49 3.05 14.21
N GLU A 59 -4.34 3.88 13.58
CA GLU A 59 -5.68 4.18 14.04
C GLU A 59 -6.57 2.93 14.03
N VAL A 60 -7.30 2.69 15.12
CA VAL A 60 -8.20 1.54 15.26
C VAL A 60 -9.43 1.62 14.35
N ALA A 61 -9.73 2.82 13.85
CA ALA A 61 -10.82 3.06 12.90
C ALA A 61 -10.42 2.80 11.43
N VAL A 62 -9.15 2.49 11.17
CA VAL A 62 -8.61 2.27 9.81
C VAL A 62 -8.23 0.82 9.66
N ASP A 63 -8.70 0.15 8.61
CA ASP A 63 -8.28 -1.20 8.25
C ASP A 63 -7.55 -1.25 6.91
N LEU A 64 -6.43 -1.94 6.88
CA LEU A 64 -5.72 -2.31 5.66
C LEU A 64 -6.35 -3.59 5.10
N THR A 65 -7.13 -3.43 4.04
CA THR A 65 -7.95 -4.51 3.46
C THR A 65 -7.28 -5.22 2.28
N ALA A 66 -6.48 -4.50 1.49
CA ALA A 66 -5.80 -5.03 0.32
C ALA A 66 -4.40 -4.42 0.15
N VAL A 67 -3.49 -5.18 -0.43
CA VAL A 67 -2.15 -4.72 -0.83
C VAL A 67 -1.85 -5.27 -2.22
N PHE A 68 -1.62 -4.35 -3.16
CA PHE A 68 -1.17 -4.69 -4.52
C PHE A 68 0.35 -4.51 -4.60
N ILE A 69 1.06 -5.56 -5.02
CA ILE A 69 2.52 -5.56 -5.07
C ILE A 69 2.95 -5.68 -6.53
N MET A 70 3.63 -4.66 -7.04
CA MET A 70 4.19 -4.64 -8.38
C MET A 70 5.72 -4.72 -8.30
N ARG A 71 6.31 -5.61 -9.11
CA ARG A 71 7.76 -5.72 -9.27
C ARG A 71 8.13 -5.21 -10.66
N SER A 72 8.79 -4.05 -10.72
CA SER A 72 9.26 -3.47 -11.97
C SER A 72 10.67 -2.91 -11.80
N GLN A 73 11.40 -2.82 -12.91
CA GLN A 73 12.65 -2.05 -13.00
C GLN A 73 12.38 -0.59 -13.41
N LEU A 74 11.16 -0.29 -13.86
CA LEU A 74 10.74 1.06 -14.24
C LEU A 74 10.27 1.85 -13.02
N PRO A 75 10.49 3.18 -13.00
CA PRO A 75 9.98 4.06 -11.94
C PRO A 75 8.47 4.31 -12.11
N LEU A 76 7.64 3.35 -11.71
CA LEU A 76 6.19 3.38 -11.93
C LEU A 76 5.40 4.25 -10.93
N GLU A 77 6.04 4.80 -9.90
CA GLU A 77 5.35 5.53 -8.83
C GLU A 77 4.59 6.77 -9.34
N MET A 78 5.26 7.65 -10.08
CA MET A 78 4.61 8.84 -10.65
C MET A 78 3.58 8.50 -11.74
N PRO A 79 3.87 7.63 -12.74
CA PRO A 79 2.85 7.19 -13.69
C PRO A 79 1.61 6.60 -13.03
N LEU A 80 1.79 5.77 -11.98
CA LEU A 80 0.68 5.18 -11.25
C LEU A 80 -0.15 6.24 -10.53
N ALA A 81 0.49 7.18 -9.83
CA ALA A 81 -0.22 8.25 -9.13
C ALA A 81 -1.05 9.10 -10.09
N ARG A 82 -0.48 9.45 -11.25
CA ARG A 82 -1.19 10.21 -12.30
C ARG A 82 -2.33 9.43 -12.91
N TRP A 83 -2.13 8.16 -13.21
CA TRP A 83 -3.18 7.29 -13.73
C TRP A 83 -4.34 7.16 -12.75
N LEU A 84 -4.03 6.91 -11.46
CA LEU A 84 -5.05 6.85 -10.42
C LEU A 84 -5.83 8.16 -10.31
N LEU A 85 -5.14 9.31 -10.29
CA LEU A 85 -5.76 10.65 -10.23
C LEU A 85 -6.61 11.00 -11.47
N ALA A 86 -6.35 10.36 -12.61
CA ALA A 86 -7.14 10.53 -13.82
C ALA A 86 -8.43 9.70 -13.81
N LEU A 87 -8.57 8.73 -12.89
CA LEU A 87 -9.81 7.97 -12.75
C LEU A 87 -10.92 8.88 -12.20
N PRO A 88 -12.12 8.88 -12.79
CA PRO A 88 -13.24 9.73 -12.34
C PRO A 88 -13.74 9.37 -10.93
N THR A 89 -13.35 8.19 -10.43
CA THR A 89 -13.73 7.66 -9.13
C THR A 89 -12.71 7.95 -8.03
N THR A 90 -11.61 8.65 -8.31
CA THR A 90 -10.65 9.03 -7.29
C THR A 90 -10.57 10.54 -7.12
N SER A 91 -10.16 10.97 -5.93
CA SER A 91 -9.87 12.36 -5.65
C SER A 91 -8.73 12.49 -4.66
N ILE A 92 -8.08 13.65 -4.66
CA ILE A 92 -7.15 14.03 -3.59
C ILE A 92 -7.95 14.12 -2.29
N LEU A 93 -7.51 13.41 -1.25
CA LEU A 93 -8.16 13.48 0.07
C LEU A 93 -7.86 14.82 0.75
N THR A 94 -6.59 15.22 0.73
CA THR A 94 -6.13 16.54 1.16
C THR A 94 -4.78 16.85 0.51
N THR A 95 -4.51 18.11 0.20
CA THR A 95 -3.30 18.54 -0.51
C THR A 95 -2.06 18.35 0.37
N GLY A 96 -0.98 17.79 -0.19
CA GLY A 96 0.31 17.63 0.50
C GLY A 96 0.39 16.48 1.50
N LEU A 97 -0.66 15.64 1.61
CA LEU A 97 -0.63 14.48 2.49
C LEU A 97 0.12 13.33 1.83
N GLY A 98 1.23 12.93 2.44
CA GLY A 98 2.02 11.78 2.01
C GLY A 98 3.11 12.08 0.99
N SER A 99 3.12 13.23 0.32
CA SER A 99 4.12 13.60 -0.69
C SER A 99 5.00 14.77 -0.24
N THR A 100 5.93 14.51 0.67
CA THR A 100 6.95 15.51 1.02
C THR A 100 7.91 15.76 -0.14
N ASP A 101 8.06 14.78 -1.04
CA ASP A 101 9.06 14.74 -2.11
C ASP A 101 8.49 15.11 -3.51
N ASP A 102 7.17 15.30 -3.66
CA ASP A 102 6.51 15.69 -4.92
C ASP A 102 5.57 16.91 -4.70
N PRO A 103 5.98 18.13 -5.12
CA PRO A 103 5.17 19.32 -4.99
C PRO A 103 3.95 19.26 -5.92
N GLY A 104 2.81 18.81 -5.37
CA GLY A 104 1.52 18.72 -6.07
C GLY A 104 0.96 17.29 -6.17
N GLY A 105 1.74 16.28 -5.80
CA GLY A 105 1.29 14.90 -5.67
C GLY A 105 0.52 14.66 -4.36
N THR A 106 -0.10 13.49 -4.26
CA THR A 106 -0.45 12.85 -2.98
C THR A 106 -0.37 11.35 -3.21
N HIS A 107 0.18 10.61 -2.24
CA HIS A 107 0.16 9.15 -2.27
C HIS A 107 -1.07 8.58 -1.55
N LEU A 108 -1.94 9.46 -1.02
CA LEU A 108 -3.20 9.09 -0.41
C LEU A 108 -4.38 9.69 -1.18
N LEU A 109 -5.16 8.80 -1.78
CA LEU A 109 -6.34 9.13 -2.57
C LEU A 109 -7.60 8.66 -1.86
N ARG A 110 -8.69 9.38 -2.08
CA ARG A 110 -10.03 8.93 -1.73
C ARG A 110 -10.64 8.24 -2.94
N VAL A 111 -11.27 7.09 -2.74
CA VAL A 111 -12.14 6.45 -3.73
C VAL A 111 -13.58 6.89 -3.46
N MET A 112 -14.23 7.46 -4.47
CA MET A 112 -15.61 7.91 -4.49
C MET A 112 -16.45 7.00 -5.41
N ALA A 113 -16.44 5.70 -5.11
CA ALA A 113 -17.18 4.70 -5.85
C ALA A 113 -17.78 3.66 -4.90
N ASP A 114 -18.68 2.84 -5.42
CA ASP A 114 -19.21 1.69 -4.69
C ASP A 114 -18.18 0.55 -4.60
N LEU A 115 -18.58 -0.55 -3.96
CA LEU A 115 -17.71 -1.72 -3.79
C LEU A 115 -17.36 -2.41 -5.12
N ASN A 116 -18.11 -2.18 -6.20
CA ASN A 116 -17.82 -2.75 -7.52
C ASN A 116 -16.50 -2.24 -8.09
N PHE A 117 -16.08 -1.01 -7.72
CA PHE A 117 -14.76 -0.50 -8.05
C PHE A 117 -13.65 -1.48 -7.65
N TRP A 118 -13.70 -2.03 -6.44
CA TRP A 118 -12.67 -2.94 -5.94
C TRP A 118 -12.71 -4.32 -6.61
N HIS A 119 -13.83 -4.72 -7.19
CA HIS A 119 -13.93 -5.95 -7.97
C HIS A 119 -13.22 -5.84 -9.33
N ILE A 120 -13.27 -4.67 -9.97
CA ILE A 120 -12.65 -4.43 -11.29
C ILE A 120 -11.23 -3.85 -11.21
N PHE A 121 -10.88 -3.23 -10.08
CA PHE A 121 -9.59 -2.56 -9.90
C PHE A 121 -8.36 -3.44 -10.15
N PRO A 122 -8.32 -4.73 -9.74
CA PRO A 122 -7.17 -5.60 -10.05
C PRO A 122 -6.90 -5.73 -11.56
N ASP A 123 -7.95 -5.81 -12.38
CA ASP A 123 -7.83 -5.93 -13.83
C ASP A 123 -7.35 -4.61 -14.44
N GLN A 124 -7.91 -3.48 -13.99
CA GLN A 124 -7.49 -2.14 -14.40
C GLN A 124 -6.02 -1.87 -14.06
N LEU A 125 -5.59 -2.25 -12.85
CA LEU A 125 -4.21 -2.10 -12.41
C LEU A 125 -3.26 -3.01 -13.23
N SER A 126 -3.69 -4.22 -13.55
CA SER A 126 -2.92 -5.15 -14.39
C SER A 126 -2.75 -4.62 -15.81
N GLN A 127 -3.80 -4.03 -16.39
CA GLN A 127 -3.74 -3.39 -17.71
C GLN A 127 -2.76 -2.20 -17.69
N PHE A 128 -2.87 -1.29 -16.72
CA PHE A 128 -1.93 -0.19 -16.55
C PHE A 128 -0.48 -0.69 -16.46
N PHE A 129 -0.25 -1.76 -15.69
CA PHE A 129 1.09 -2.33 -15.53
C PHE A 129 1.64 -2.88 -16.86
N GLN A 130 0.82 -3.61 -17.63
CA GLN A 130 1.20 -4.16 -18.93
C GLN A 130 1.53 -3.06 -19.95
N GLU A 131 0.72 -2.01 -20.01
CA GLU A 131 0.93 -0.85 -20.89
C GLU A 131 2.19 -0.06 -20.52
N SER A 132 2.54 -0.02 -19.22
CA SER A 132 3.70 0.73 -18.73
C SER A 132 5.03 0.01 -18.94
N ILE A 133 5.03 -1.31 -19.18
CA ILE A 133 6.24 -2.11 -19.40
C ILE A 133 6.44 -2.53 -20.86
N SER A 134 5.47 -2.23 -21.73
CA SER A 134 5.53 -2.48 -23.18
C SER A 134 6.29 -1.35 -23.88
#